data_AF-A0AB33BIN9-F1
#
_entry.id   AF-A0AB33BIN9-F1
#
_cell.length_a   1.000
_cell.length_b   1.000
_cell.length_c   1.000
_cell.angle_alpha   90.00
_cell.angle_beta   90.00
_cell.angle_gamma   90.00
#
_symmetry.space_group_name_H-M   'P 1'
#
loop_
_entity.id
_entity.type
_entity.pdbx_description
1 polymer ?
#
loop_
_entity_poly.entity_id
_entity_poly.type
_entity_poly.pdbx_seq_one_letter_code
_entity_poly.pdbx_strand_id
1 'polypeptide(L)'
;MHMFNINKRGLTFTIITTLLTILILGILLLRNNVKVPCDNLQIKNGPNLSYKTIGIANHGEHVQILSHKDNWVRVVYNQNKIGWIPEWLLNNHNLKRANNLSEATIVLDPGHGGSDSGALSNNNKQEKAYTLKVAQKTANRLRNSGANVVMVRNSDKTVSLFKRPSFSTDNHANLFVSFHFDSSNDKNTASGFTSYYYHNGKSQKLATEINHNLNNLPLDNRGIMKGDFLVIRDVSVPSVLLEMGYINDDDDFKLIKNPNYQQRVSSDVTKGINQYINKNY
;
A
#
# COMPACT_ATOMS: atom_id res chain seq x y z
N MET A 1 22.83 -45.49 56.15
CA MET A 1 21.68 -45.29 55.25
C MET A 1 21.18 -43.85 55.44
N HIS A 2 21.78 -42.87 54.75
CA HIS A 2 21.37 -41.46 54.86
C HIS A 2 20.17 -41.22 53.96
N MET A 3 18.98 -41.09 54.54
CA MET A 3 17.79 -40.62 53.84
C MET A 3 17.92 -39.12 53.58
N PHE A 4 18.00 -38.74 52.31
CA PHE A 4 17.92 -37.33 51.89
C PHE A 4 16.57 -36.75 52.32
N ASN A 5 16.60 -35.78 53.23
CA ASN A 5 15.41 -35.07 53.67
C ASN A 5 15.05 -34.02 52.60
N ILE A 6 14.21 -34.42 51.64
CA ILE A 6 13.78 -33.52 50.55
C ILE A 6 12.95 -32.40 51.17
N ASN A 7 13.41 -31.16 51.02
CA ASN A 7 12.67 -29.97 51.45
C ASN A 7 11.36 -29.88 50.64
N LYS A 8 10.26 -30.36 51.26
CA LYS A 8 8.93 -30.39 50.63
C LYS A 8 8.50 -29.03 50.11
N ARG A 9 8.84 -27.93 50.81
CA ARG A 9 8.52 -26.56 50.36
C ARG A 9 9.30 -26.17 49.11
N GLY A 10 10.58 -26.54 49.03
CA GLY A 10 11.40 -26.35 47.84
C GLY A 10 10.88 -27.17 46.65
N LEU A 11 10.50 -28.42 46.86
CA LEU A 11 9.91 -29.28 45.82
C LEU A 11 8.58 -28.72 45.31
N THR A 12 7.69 -28.29 46.20
CA THR A 12 6.40 -27.68 45.82
C THR A 12 6.61 -26.38 45.04
N PHE A 13 7.54 -25.53 45.46
CA PHE A 13 7.87 -24.30 44.73
C PHE A 13 8.37 -24.59 43.31
N THR A 14 9.33 -25.53 43.16
CA THR A 14 9.86 -25.93 41.84
C THR A 14 8.77 -26.51 40.93
N ILE A 15 7.86 -27.32 41.47
CA ILE A 15 6.73 -27.87 40.69
C ILE A 15 5.81 -26.74 40.22
N ILE A 16 5.45 -25.80 41.11
CA ILE A 16 4.59 -24.66 40.76
C ILE A 16 5.25 -23.79 39.69
N THR A 17 6.54 -23.45 39.83
CA THR A 17 7.24 -22.63 38.82
C THR A 17 7.35 -23.36 37.49
N THR A 18 7.57 -24.67 37.50
CA THR A 18 7.65 -25.48 36.26
C THR A 18 6.31 -25.52 35.54
N LEU A 19 5.22 -25.79 36.27
CA LEU A 19 3.86 -25.78 35.73
C LEU A 19 3.47 -24.40 35.21
N LEU A 20 3.81 -23.32 35.93
CA LEU A 20 3.55 -21.95 35.48
C LEU A 20 4.34 -21.63 34.20
N THR A 21 5.60 -22.08 34.11
CA THR A 21 6.43 -21.89 32.91
C THR A 21 5.86 -22.65 31.72
N ILE A 22 5.43 -23.91 31.91
CA ILE A 22 4.78 -24.72 30.87
C ILE A 22 3.47 -24.06 30.42
N LEU A 23 2.66 -23.54 31.37
CA LEU A 23 1.42 -22.84 31.07
C LEU A 23 1.68 -21.56 30.26
N ILE A 24 2.67 -20.74 30.66
CA ILE A 24 3.07 -19.54 29.92
C ILE A 24 3.57 -19.90 28.52
N LEU A 25 4.42 -20.93 28.39
CA LEU A 25 4.89 -21.42 27.09
C LEU A 25 3.71 -21.89 26.23
N GLY A 26 2.77 -22.64 26.81
CA GLY A 26 1.56 -23.11 26.13
C GLY A 26 0.70 -21.94 25.62
N ILE A 27 0.49 -20.91 26.45
CA ILE A 27 -0.23 -19.70 26.06
C ILE A 27 0.51 -18.95 24.95
N LEU A 28 1.84 -18.81 25.03
CA LEU A 28 2.64 -18.16 23.99
C LEU A 28 2.61 -18.94 22.65
N LEU A 29 2.71 -20.27 22.70
CA LEU A 29 2.61 -21.13 21.52
C LEU A 29 1.23 -21.03 20.87
N LEU A 30 0.16 -21.08 21.66
CA LEU A 30 -1.21 -20.94 21.18
C LEU A 30 -1.47 -19.54 20.61
N ARG A 31 -0.99 -18.49 21.28
CA ARG A 31 -1.16 -17.09 20.84
C ARG A 31 -0.45 -16.81 19.51
N ASN A 32 0.67 -17.48 19.26
CA ASN A 32 1.42 -17.30 18.03
C ASN A 32 0.98 -18.24 16.91
N ASN A 33 0.04 -19.15 17.15
CA ASN A 33 -0.48 -20.04 16.12
C ASN A 33 -1.72 -19.43 15.45
N VAL A 34 -1.57 -19.02 14.19
CA VAL A 34 -2.61 -18.28 13.45
C VAL A 34 -3.14 -19.14 12.30
N LYS A 35 -4.47 -19.22 12.21
CA LYS A 35 -5.16 -19.84 11.07
C LYS A 35 -5.14 -18.91 9.88
N VAL A 36 -4.67 -19.38 8.73
CA VAL A 36 -4.58 -18.63 7.49
C VAL A 36 -6.00 -18.38 6.94
N PRO A 37 -6.40 -17.12 6.67
CA PRO A 37 -7.77 -16.79 6.33
C PRO A 37 -8.11 -16.93 4.85
N CYS A 38 -7.12 -17.06 3.96
CA CYS A 38 -7.30 -17.04 2.51
C CYS A 38 -6.47 -18.13 1.81
N ASP A 39 -6.87 -18.47 0.59
CA ASP A 39 -6.10 -19.37 -0.27
C ASP A 39 -4.94 -18.65 -0.96
N ASN A 40 -3.93 -19.43 -1.40
CA ASN A 40 -2.83 -18.93 -2.22
C ASN A 40 -2.00 -17.81 -1.57
N LEU A 41 -1.88 -17.79 -0.24
CA LEU A 41 -1.02 -16.84 0.47
C LEU A 41 0.45 -17.19 0.20
N GLN A 42 1.17 -16.33 -0.52
CA GLN A 42 2.55 -16.63 -0.86
C GLN A 42 3.45 -16.43 0.37
N ILE A 43 4.29 -17.43 0.62
CA ILE A 43 5.31 -17.39 1.66
C ILE A 43 6.62 -17.01 0.97
N LYS A 44 7.18 -15.86 1.34
CA LYS A 44 8.39 -15.30 0.72
C LYS A 44 9.64 -15.58 1.56
N ASN A 45 10.81 -15.57 0.93
CA ASN A 45 12.10 -15.69 1.62
C ASN A 45 12.59 -14.39 2.28
N GLY A 46 11.80 -13.32 2.25
CA GLY A 46 12.05 -12.06 2.94
C GLY A 46 10.80 -11.16 3.03
N PRO A 47 10.82 -10.12 3.87
CA PRO A 47 9.66 -9.28 4.21
C PRO A 47 9.39 -8.18 3.17
N ASN A 48 9.25 -8.53 1.89
CA ASN A 48 8.88 -7.60 0.83
C ASN A 48 8.32 -8.37 -0.37
N LEU A 49 7.44 -7.71 -1.14
CA LEU A 49 6.85 -8.26 -2.36
C LEU A 49 7.90 -8.76 -3.37
N SER A 50 9.08 -8.12 -3.43
CA SER A 50 10.17 -8.46 -4.36
C SER A 50 10.91 -9.76 -4.03
N TYR A 51 10.72 -10.33 -2.85
CA TYR A 51 11.38 -11.57 -2.43
C TYR A 51 10.74 -12.79 -3.11
N LYS A 52 11.54 -13.84 -3.30
CA LYS A 52 11.11 -15.07 -3.98
C LYS A 52 10.10 -15.81 -3.12
N THR A 53 9.02 -16.27 -3.76
CA THR A 53 8.07 -17.21 -3.15
C THR A 53 8.72 -18.59 -2.98
N ILE A 54 8.70 -19.09 -1.74
CA ILE A 54 9.29 -20.38 -1.31
C ILE A 54 8.24 -21.36 -0.77
N GLY A 55 6.98 -20.93 -0.71
CA GLY A 55 5.87 -21.74 -0.28
C GLY A 55 4.54 -21.03 -0.52
N ILE A 56 3.47 -21.78 -0.32
CA ILE A 56 2.10 -21.28 -0.35
C ILE A 56 1.43 -21.80 0.91
N ALA A 57 0.66 -20.94 1.58
CA ALA A 57 -0.29 -21.34 2.59
C ALA A 57 -1.73 -21.14 2.09
N ASN A 58 -2.63 -22.05 2.47
CA ASN A 58 -4.04 -22.02 2.06
C ASN A 58 -4.98 -21.84 3.23
N HIS A 59 -6.25 -21.57 2.92
CA HIS A 59 -7.27 -21.33 3.91
C HIS A 59 -7.34 -22.49 4.92
N GLY A 60 -7.26 -22.16 6.20
CA GLY A 60 -7.39 -23.11 7.29
C GLY A 60 -6.11 -23.82 7.72
N GLU A 61 -5.03 -23.69 6.95
CA GLU A 61 -3.70 -24.06 7.44
C GLU A 61 -3.29 -23.15 8.60
N HIS A 62 -2.37 -23.62 9.43
CA HIS A 62 -1.88 -22.89 10.59
C HIS A 62 -0.41 -22.54 10.40
N VAL A 63 -0.06 -21.31 10.80
CA VAL A 63 1.31 -20.81 10.82
C VAL A 63 1.66 -20.28 12.20
N GLN A 64 2.89 -20.51 12.63
CA GLN A 64 3.37 -19.99 13.91
C GLN A 64 4.17 -18.71 13.69
N ILE A 65 3.71 -17.59 14.23
CA ILE A 65 4.42 -16.31 14.19
C ILE A 65 5.64 -16.36 15.11
N LEU A 66 6.80 -16.00 14.55
CA LEU A 66 8.08 -15.91 15.25
C LEU A 66 8.46 -14.46 15.58
N SER A 67 8.25 -13.55 14.63
CA SER A 67 8.65 -12.14 14.76
C SER A 67 7.96 -11.26 13.72
N HIS A 68 7.92 -9.96 13.97
CA HIS A 68 7.40 -8.94 13.04
C HIS A 68 8.55 -8.12 12.44
N LYS A 69 8.44 -7.73 11.17
CA LYS A 69 9.37 -6.80 10.50
C LYS A 69 8.70 -6.19 9.26
N ASP A 70 8.78 -4.88 9.10
CA ASP A 70 8.41 -4.15 7.87
C ASP A 70 6.97 -4.41 7.36
N ASN A 71 5.99 -4.61 8.27
CA ASN A 71 4.59 -5.06 8.01
C ASN A 71 4.43 -6.53 7.58
N TRP A 72 5.47 -7.34 7.74
CA TRP A 72 5.46 -8.77 7.51
C TRP A 72 5.71 -9.53 8.82
N VAL A 73 5.17 -10.74 8.89
CA VAL A 73 5.47 -11.67 9.97
C VAL A 73 6.33 -12.81 9.46
N ARG A 74 7.36 -13.13 10.23
CA ARG A 74 8.17 -14.34 10.04
C ARG A 74 7.42 -15.49 10.66
N VAL A 75 7.22 -16.56 9.91
CA VAL A 75 6.41 -17.70 10.34
C VAL A 75 7.13 -19.03 10.18
N VAL A 76 6.80 -19.98 11.05
CA VAL A 76 7.01 -21.41 10.78
C VAL A 76 5.76 -21.95 10.07
N TYR A 77 5.97 -22.67 8.99
CA TYR A 77 4.93 -23.35 8.21
C TYR A 77 5.41 -24.77 7.83
N ASN A 78 4.47 -25.65 7.46
CA ASN A 78 4.78 -27.04 7.08
C ASN A 78 5.74 -27.73 8.07
N GLN A 79 5.41 -27.61 9.36
CA GLN A 79 6.13 -28.16 10.53
C GLN A 79 7.49 -27.53 10.85
N ASN A 80 8.35 -27.24 9.88
CA ASN A 80 9.73 -26.78 10.15
C ASN A 80 10.28 -25.74 9.16
N LYS A 81 9.53 -25.33 8.15
CA LYS A 81 9.99 -24.33 7.17
C LYS A 81 9.75 -22.94 7.72
N ILE A 82 10.66 -22.01 7.42
CA ILE A 82 10.56 -20.62 7.85
C ILE A 82 10.42 -19.72 6.63
N GLY A 83 9.50 -18.76 6.70
CA GLY A 83 9.31 -17.77 5.65
C GLY A 83 8.61 -16.53 6.18
N TRP A 84 8.18 -15.67 5.26
CA TRP A 84 7.54 -14.39 5.56
C TRP A 84 6.20 -14.27 4.84
N ILE A 85 5.21 -13.74 5.53
CA ILE A 85 3.89 -13.42 4.98
C ILE A 85 3.47 -12.00 5.36
N PRO A 86 2.67 -11.30 4.53
CA PRO A 86 2.15 -10.00 4.88
C PRO A 86 1.25 -10.05 6.12
N GLU A 87 1.52 -9.22 7.11
CA GLU A 87 0.81 -9.27 8.39
C GLU A 87 -0.68 -8.96 8.23
N TRP A 88 -1.02 -7.98 7.38
CA TRP A 88 -2.41 -7.56 7.18
C TRP A 88 -3.28 -8.64 6.54
N LEU A 89 -2.68 -9.59 5.80
CA LEU A 89 -3.43 -10.67 5.18
C LEU A 89 -3.87 -11.73 6.19
N LEU A 90 -3.19 -11.87 7.33
CA LEU A 90 -3.63 -12.76 8.41
C LEU A 90 -4.90 -12.27 9.11
N ASN A 91 -5.14 -10.95 9.09
CA ASN A 91 -6.31 -10.32 9.71
C ASN A 91 -7.42 -10.00 8.70
N ASN A 92 -7.22 -10.30 7.41
CA ASN A 92 -8.19 -10.01 6.35
C ASN A 92 -9.07 -11.23 6.04
N HIS A 93 -10.17 -11.39 6.77
CA HIS A 93 -11.13 -12.49 6.60
C HIS A 93 -12.05 -12.34 5.36
N ASN A 94 -12.05 -11.16 4.73
CA ASN A 94 -12.87 -10.89 3.55
C ASN A 94 -12.16 -11.31 2.25
N LEU A 95 -10.82 -11.38 2.25
CA LEU A 95 -10.06 -11.84 1.11
C LEU A 95 -10.13 -13.36 1.00
N LYS A 96 -10.68 -13.88 -0.10
CA LYS A 96 -10.77 -15.34 -0.32
C LYS A 96 -9.48 -15.94 -0.86
N ARG A 97 -8.76 -15.19 -1.70
CA ARG A 97 -7.52 -15.63 -2.34
C ARG A 97 -6.52 -14.49 -2.41
N ALA A 98 -5.29 -14.76 -1.98
CA ALA A 98 -4.18 -13.83 -2.11
C ALA A 98 -3.57 -13.85 -3.52
N ASN A 99 -3.02 -12.71 -3.90
CA ASN A 99 -2.30 -12.44 -5.13
C ASN A 99 -1.29 -11.30 -4.90
N ASN A 100 -0.44 -11.02 -5.88
CA ASN A 100 0.63 -10.03 -5.76
C ASN A 100 0.12 -8.62 -5.41
N LEU A 101 -1.09 -8.23 -5.87
CA LEU A 101 -1.69 -6.94 -5.49
C LEU A 101 -2.09 -6.92 -4.00
N SER A 102 -2.73 -7.97 -3.50
CA SER A 102 -3.11 -8.04 -2.09
C SER A 102 -1.92 -8.11 -1.13
N GLU A 103 -0.77 -8.61 -1.62
CA GLU A 103 0.50 -8.65 -0.88
C GLU A 103 1.30 -7.34 -0.97
N ALA A 104 0.81 -6.35 -1.72
CA ALA A 104 1.49 -5.07 -1.87
C ALA A 104 1.07 -4.05 -0.80
N THR A 105 2.05 -3.26 -0.36
CA THR A 105 1.81 -1.97 0.28
C THR A 105 1.93 -0.84 -0.75
N ILE A 106 0.89 -0.01 -0.88
CA ILE A 106 0.83 1.07 -1.86
C ILE A 106 0.62 2.39 -1.12
N VAL A 107 1.49 3.36 -1.37
CA VAL A 107 1.32 4.73 -0.88
C VAL A 107 0.59 5.56 -1.93
N LEU A 108 -0.48 6.22 -1.50
CA LEU A 108 -1.20 7.22 -2.29
C LEU A 108 -0.96 8.61 -1.70
N ASP A 109 -0.53 9.54 -2.52
CA ASP A 109 -0.24 10.91 -2.16
C ASP A 109 -1.22 11.86 -2.84
N PRO A 110 -2.31 12.27 -2.16
CA PRO A 110 -3.11 13.37 -2.67
C PRO A 110 -2.31 14.67 -2.54
N GLY A 111 -1.95 15.28 -3.68
CA GLY A 111 -1.17 16.51 -3.77
C GLY A 111 -1.76 17.64 -2.92
N HIS A 112 -0.91 18.57 -2.47
CA HIS A 112 -1.31 19.75 -1.68
C HIS A 112 -1.97 19.40 -0.33
N GLY A 113 -2.80 20.29 0.23
CA GLY A 113 -3.55 20.07 1.46
C GLY A 113 -3.30 21.14 2.54
N GLY A 114 -4.32 21.37 3.37
CA GLY A 114 -4.30 22.39 4.42
C GLY A 114 -4.09 23.77 3.84
N SER A 115 -3.00 24.43 4.23
CA SER A 115 -2.63 25.78 3.77
C SER A 115 -2.23 25.86 2.29
N ASP A 116 -1.85 24.73 1.68
CA ASP A 116 -1.53 24.65 0.26
C ASP A 116 -2.78 24.23 -0.51
N SER A 117 -3.36 25.16 -1.28
CA SER A 117 -4.56 24.88 -2.10
C SER A 117 -4.29 24.05 -3.34
N GLY A 118 -3.03 24.02 -3.81
CA GLY A 118 -2.70 23.75 -5.20
C GLY A 118 -3.29 24.80 -6.13
N ALA A 119 -3.38 24.45 -7.41
CA ALA A 119 -3.96 25.31 -8.43
C ALA A 119 -5.47 25.58 -8.18
N LEU A 120 -5.96 26.67 -8.77
CA LEU A 120 -7.34 27.10 -8.65
C LEU A 120 -8.05 26.93 -9.98
N SER A 121 -9.28 26.43 -9.95
CA SER A 121 -10.17 26.54 -11.09
C SER A 121 -10.62 27.98 -11.34
N ASN A 122 -11.22 28.25 -12.50
CA ASN A 122 -11.75 29.57 -12.85
C ASN A 122 -12.81 30.09 -11.85
N ASN A 123 -13.42 29.18 -11.08
CA ASN A 123 -14.40 29.48 -10.04
C ASN A 123 -13.84 29.29 -8.60
N ASN A 124 -12.53 29.46 -8.42
CA ASN A 124 -11.81 29.42 -7.14
C ASN A 124 -11.97 28.09 -6.37
N LYS A 125 -12.19 26.98 -7.07
CA LYS A 125 -12.16 25.66 -6.42
C LYS A 125 -10.73 25.16 -6.39
N GLN A 126 -10.35 24.60 -5.25
CA GLN A 126 -8.96 24.26 -4.93
C GLN A 126 -8.65 22.82 -5.33
N GLU A 127 -7.52 22.62 -6.00
CA GLU A 127 -7.00 21.33 -6.43
C GLU A 127 -6.95 20.30 -5.30
N LYS A 128 -6.46 20.69 -4.13
CA LYS A 128 -6.31 19.82 -2.94
C LYS A 128 -7.58 19.02 -2.59
N ALA A 129 -8.76 19.57 -2.89
CA ALA A 129 -10.03 18.95 -2.58
C ALA A 129 -10.34 17.80 -3.56
N TYR A 130 -9.97 17.95 -4.84
CA TYR A 130 -10.23 16.95 -5.87
C TYR A 130 -9.16 15.86 -5.86
N THR A 131 -7.89 16.19 -5.60
CA THR A 131 -6.83 15.19 -5.43
C THR A 131 -7.16 14.23 -4.28
N LEU A 132 -7.64 14.77 -3.15
CA LEU A 132 -8.10 13.98 -2.01
C LEU A 132 -9.25 13.04 -2.38
N LYS A 133 -10.26 13.53 -3.10
CA LYS A 133 -11.43 12.72 -3.51
C LYS A 133 -11.03 11.56 -4.41
N VAL A 134 -10.20 11.81 -5.42
CA VAL A 134 -9.74 10.74 -6.33
C VAL A 134 -8.88 9.73 -5.57
N ALA A 135 -7.91 10.20 -4.78
CA ALA A 135 -7.02 9.32 -4.01
C ALA A 135 -7.78 8.46 -2.99
N GLN A 136 -8.80 9.00 -2.31
CA GLN A 136 -9.65 8.23 -1.39
C GLN A 136 -10.45 7.14 -2.12
N LYS A 137 -11.00 7.45 -3.30
CA LYS A 137 -11.68 6.44 -4.14
C LYS A 137 -10.72 5.33 -4.55
N THR A 138 -9.50 5.69 -4.99
CA THR A 138 -8.45 4.72 -5.35
C THR A 138 -8.02 3.89 -4.15
N ALA A 139 -7.88 4.50 -2.98
CA ALA A 139 -7.56 3.78 -1.74
C ALA A 139 -8.62 2.74 -1.42
N ASN A 140 -9.90 3.11 -1.50
CA ASN A 140 -11.00 2.19 -1.22
C ASN A 140 -11.02 1.03 -2.21
N ARG A 141 -10.79 1.28 -3.51
CA ARG A 141 -10.70 0.21 -4.52
C ARG A 141 -9.56 -0.76 -4.24
N LEU A 142 -8.36 -0.23 -4.02
CA LEU A 142 -7.17 -1.04 -3.74
C LEU A 142 -7.32 -1.88 -2.46
N ARG A 143 -7.87 -1.28 -1.38
CA ARG A 143 -8.18 -2.00 -0.14
C ARG A 143 -9.23 -3.09 -0.34
N ASN A 144 -10.27 -2.83 -1.14
CA ASN A 144 -11.26 -3.84 -1.49
C ASN A 144 -10.66 -4.99 -2.34
N SER A 145 -9.56 -4.73 -3.05
CA SER A 145 -8.75 -5.76 -3.73
C SER A 145 -7.72 -6.43 -2.81
N GLY A 146 -7.71 -6.12 -1.51
CA GLY A 146 -6.87 -6.74 -0.49
C GLY A 146 -5.52 -6.08 -0.25
N ALA A 147 -5.15 -5.05 -1.02
CA ALA A 147 -3.86 -4.38 -0.85
C ALA A 147 -3.80 -3.57 0.46
N ASN A 148 -2.60 -3.49 1.05
CA ASN A 148 -2.35 -2.53 2.12
C ASN A 148 -2.16 -1.13 1.52
N VAL A 149 -3.03 -0.19 1.87
CA VAL A 149 -2.97 1.17 1.31
C VAL A 149 -2.78 2.19 2.41
N VAL A 150 -1.70 2.95 2.29
CA VAL A 150 -1.38 4.06 3.18
C VAL A 150 -1.51 5.37 2.41
N MET A 151 -2.18 6.36 3.00
CA MET A 151 -2.36 7.67 2.37
C MET A 151 -1.52 8.72 3.08
N VAL A 152 -0.74 9.51 2.34
CA VAL A 152 0.04 10.63 2.89
C VAL A 152 -0.86 11.60 3.68
N ARG A 153 -2.06 11.84 3.17
CA ARG A 153 -3.17 12.46 3.90
C ARG A 153 -4.49 11.81 3.52
N ASN A 154 -5.39 11.65 4.49
CA ASN A 154 -6.77 11.17 4.28
C ASN A 154 -7.83 12.25 4.59
N SER A 155 -7.39 13.47 4.87
CA SER A 155 -8.20 14.65 5.18
C SER A 155 -7.53 15.89 4.58
N ASP A 156 -8.18 17.05 4.72
CA ASP A 156 -7.58 18.34 4.35
C ASP A 156 -6.61 18.81 5.44
N LYS A 157 -5.36 18.39 5.35
CA LYS A 157 -4.28 18.76 6.28
C LYS A 157 -3.01 19.10 5.51
N THR A 158 -2.21 20.01 6.07
CA THR A 158 -0.91 20.35 5.52
C THR A 158 0.06 19.18 5.72
N VAL A 159 0.72 18.76 4.63
CA VAL A 159 1.86 17.83 4.67
C VAL A 159 2.99 18.44 3.86
N SER A 160 4.14 18.64 4.51
CA SER A 160 5.34 19.20 3.88
C SER A 160 5.77 18.36 2.68
N LEU A 161 6.18 19.03 1.60
CA LEU A 161 6.65 18.42 0.36
C LEU A 161 7.78 17.40 0.62
N PHE A 162 8.73 17.71 1.50
CA PHE A 162 9.85 16.84 1.86
C PHE A 162 9.46 15.60 2.66
N LYS A 163 8.28 15.59 3.31
CA LYS A 163 7.79 14.44 4.08
C LYS A 163 7.05 13.42 3.20
N ARG A 164 6.61 13.80 2.00
CA ARG A 164 5.86 12.91 1.10
C ARG A 164 6.72 11.76 0.58
N PRO A 165 7.97 11.97 0.12
CA PRO A 165 8.84 10.87 -0.31
C PRO A 165 9.21 9.91 0.83
N SER A 166 9.53 10.44 2.02
CA SER A 166 9.93 9.59 3.16
C SER A 166 8.78 8.68 3.60
N PHE A 167 7.53 9.11 3.40
CA PHE A 167 6.34 8.34 3.74
C PHE A 167 6.33 6.93 3.12
N SER A 168 6.89 6.75 1.92
CA SER A 168 7.04 5.41 1.32
C SER A 168 8.04 4.54 2.07
N THR A 169 9.19 5.09 2.44
CA THR A 169 10.21 4.37 3.22
C THR A 169 9.67 4.03 4.61
N ASP A 170 9.04 5.00 5.29
CA ASP A 170 8.49 4.87 6.64
C ASP A 170 7.37 3.81 6.72
N ASN A 171 6.70 3.54 5.60
CA ASN A 171 5.62 2.56 5.51
C ASN A 171 6.00 1.31 4.71
N HIS A 172 7.27 1.13 4.36
CA HIS A 172 7.77 -0.04 3.60
C HIS A 172 6.98 -0.30 2.31
N ALA A 173 6.65 0.77 1.59
CA ALA A 173 5.83 0.70 0.39
C ALA A 173 6.50 -0.09 -0.74
N ASN A 174 5.69 -0.66 -1.63
CA ASN A 174 6.13 -1.23 -2.89
C ASN A 174 5.96 -0.25 -4.05
N LEU A 175 5.02 0.70 -3.95
CA LEU A 175 4.72 1.72 -4.95
C LEU A 175 4.30 3.05 -4.31
N PHE A 176 4.52 4.14 -5.04
CA PHE A 176 4.05 5.48 -4.70
C PHE A 176 3.28 6.10 -5.88
N VAL A 177 2.07 6.61 -5.63
CA VAL A 177 1.24 7.27 -6.65
C VAL A 177 0.78 8.62 -6.12
N SER A 178 1.23 9.70 -6.76
CA SER A 178 0.81 11.07 -6.44
C SER A 178 -0.30 11.53 -7.40
N PHE A 179 -1.29 12.24 -6.86
CA PHE A 179 -2.49 12.68 -7.57
C PHE A 179 -2.54 14.20 -7.58
N HIS A 180 -2.56 14.79 -8.78
CA HIS A 180 -2.58 16.22 -9.06
C HIS A 180 -3.53 16.55 -10.22
N PHE A 181 -3.80 17.84 -10.42
CA PHE A 181 -4.41 18.38 -11.64
C PHE A 181 -3.55 19.54 -12.15
N ASP A 182 -3.33 19.55 -13.46
CA ASP A 182 -2.45 20.53 -14.10
C ASP A 182 -3.12 21.91 -14.11
N SER A 183 -2.35 22.94 -14.44
CA SER A 183 -2.88 24.26 -14.75
C SER A 183 -2.01 24.98 -15.78
N SER A 184 -2.64 25.73 -16.67
CA SER A 184 -1.95 26.62 -17.61
C SER A 184 -1.80 28.04 -17.05
N ASN A 185 -0.87 28.83 -17.59
CA ASN A 185 -0.70 30.24 -17.20
C ASN A 185 -1.98 31.05 -17.48
N ASP A 186 -2.58 30.83 -18.65
CA ASP A 186 -3.83 31.45 -19.07
C ASP A 186 -4.98 30.44 -18.98
N LYS A 187 -6.14 30.90 -18.51
CA LYS A 187 -7.35 30.07 -18.34
C LYS A 187 -7.79 29.49 -19.68
N ASN A 188 -8.25 28.23 -19.69
CA ASN A 188 -8.82 27.57 -20.87
C ASN A 188 -7.87 27.52 -22.09
N THR A 189 -6.57 27.31 -21.86
CA THR A 189 -5.56 27.22 -22.94
C THR A 189 -4.86 25.86 -23.04
N ALA A 190 -5.13 24.95 -22.11
CA ALA A 190 -4.59 23.59 -22.12
C ALA A 190 -5.60 22.61 -21.54
N SER A 191 -5.57 21.37 -22.01
CA SER A 191 -6.46 20.28 -21.61
C SER A 191 -5.70 18.95 -21.71
N GLY A 192 -6.25 17.91 -21.07
CA GLY A 192 -5.76 16.55 -21.13
C GLY A 192 -5.02 16.12 -19.86
N PHE A 193 -4.57 14.86 -19.85
CA PHE A 193 -3.88 14.28 -18.70
C PHE A 193 -2.47 13.81 -19.06
N THR A 194 -1.57 13.86 -18.09
CA THR A 194 -0.16 13.44 -18.24
C THR A 194 0.25 12.58 -17.03
N SER A 195 1.06 11.55 -17.27
CA SER A 195 1.65 10.76 -16.17
C SER A 195 3.16 10.98 -16.12
N TYR A 196 3.66 11.49 -15.00
CA TYR A 196 5.06 11.81 -14.82
C TYR A 196 5.80 10.75 -14.02
N TYR A 197 7.01 10.44 -14.46
CA TYR A 197 7.98 9.62 -13.73
C TYR A 197 9.31 10.38 -13.62
N TYR A 198 10.13 10.03 -12.63
CA TYR A 198 11.49 10.57 -12.52
C TYR A 198 12.53 9.51 -12.84
N HIS A 199 12.47 8.36 -12.14
CA HIS A 199 13.43 7.28 -12.30
C HIS A 199 13.12 6.41 -13.53
N ASN A 200 14.13 6.12 -14.34
CA ASN A 200 13.97 5.18 -15.46
C ASN A 200 13.73 3.75 -14.95
N GLY A 201 13.27 2.86 -15.82
CA GLY A 201 13.05 1.45 -15.46
C GLY A 201 11.72 1.24 -14.74
N LYS A 202 11.74 1.00 -13.42
CA LYS A 202 10.53 0.60 -12.68
C LYS A 202 9.46 1.71 -12.62
N SER A 203 9.84 2.97 -12.32
CA SER A 203 8.88 4.08 -12.30
C SER A 203 8.34 4.41 -13.69
N GLN A 204 9.18 4.37 -14.71
CA GLN A 204 8.72 4.52 -16.11
C GLN A 204 7.71 3.43 -16.49
N LYS A 205 7.97 2.16 -16.18
CA LYS A 205 7.03 1.05 -16.42
C LYS A 205 5.71 1.25 -15.65
N LEU A 206 5.77 1.70 -14.40
CA LEU A 206 4.58 2.01 -13.61
C LEU A 206 3.74 3.11 -14.27
N ALA A 207 4.39 4.20 -14.70
CA ALA A 207 3.74 5.29 -15.42
C ALA A 207 3.12 4.80 -16.73
N THR A 208 3.82 3.97 -17.51
CA THR A 208 3.30 3.38 -18.75
C THR A 208 2.03 2.58 -18.51
N GLU A 209 2.03 1.67 -17.53
CA GLU A 209 0.88 0.80 -17.26
C GLU A 209 -0.33 1.60 -16.76
N ILE A 210 -0.12 2.58 -15.86
CA ILE A 210 -1.22 3.44 -15.39
C ILE A 210 -1.74 4.34 -16.51
N ASN A 211 -0.86 5.04 -17.24
CA ASN A 211 -1.25 5.94 -18.32
C ASN A 211 -2.02 5.21 -19.44
N HIS A 212 -1.60 3.99 -19.80
CA HIS A 212 -2.31 3.17 -20.77
C HIS A 212 -3.76 2.89 -20.35
N ASN A 213 -4.02 2.61 -19.07
CA ASN A 213 -5.37 2.36 -18.58
C ASN A 213 -6.23 3.64 -18.52
N LEU A 214 -5.59 4.81 -18.34
CA LEU A 214 -6.26 6.11 -18.33
C LEU A 214 -6.77 6.56 -19.72
N ASN A 215 -6.43 5.86 -20.80
CA ASN A 215 -7.00 6.11 -22.15
C ASN A 215 -8.53 6.03 -22.21
N ASN A 216 -9.18 5.47 -21.18
CA ASN A 216 -10.65 5.41 -21.09
C ASN A 216 -11.30 6.71 -20.58
N LEU A 217 -10.50 7.71 -20.21
CA LEU A 217 -10.98 9.02 -19.75
C LEU A 217 -11.46 9.86 -20.95
N PRO A 218 -12.49 10.68 -20.76
CA PRO A 218 -12.96 11.61 -21.79
C PRO A 218 -12.08 12.88 -21.85
N LEU A 219 -10.75 12.70 -21.88
CA LEU A 219 -9.74 13.75 -21.96
C LEU A 219 -8.60 13.26 -22.86
N ASP A 220 -7.89 14.17 -23.51
CA ASP A 220 -6.74 13.83 -24.33
C ASP A 220 -5.61 13.23 -23.48
N ASN A 221 -5.09 12.07 -23.90
CA ASN A 221 -3.90 11.49 -23.28
C ASN A 221 -2.65 12.13 -23.86
N ARG A 222 -1.93 12.90 -23.02
CA ARG A 222 -0.67 13.55 -23.38
C ARG A 222 0.54 12.63 -23.18
N GLY A 223 0.31 11.39 -22.76
CA GLY A 223 1.29 10.34 -22.60
C GLY A 223 2.01 10.37 -21.26
N ILE A 224 3.20 9.76 -21.26
CA ILE A 224 4.11 9.77 -20.11
C ILE A 224 5.28 10.72 -20.37
N MET A 225 5.71 11.43 -19.32
CA MET A 225 6.81 12.37 -19.41
C MET A 225 7.77 12.21 -18.24
N LYS A 226 9.06 12.46 -18.46
CA LYS A 226 10.01 12.59 -17.36
C LYS A 226 9.83 13.95 -16.71
N GLY A 227 9.56 13.99 -15.41
CA GLY A 227 9.30 15.23 -14.66
C GLY A 227 10.13 15.31 -13.39
N ASP A 228 10.75 16.47 -13.14
CA ASP A 228 11.57 16.72 -11.95
C ASP A 228 10.74 17.22 -10.76
N PHE A 229 9.78 16.40 -10.33
CA PHE A 229 8.95 16.69 -9.16
C PHE A 229 9.51 16.00 -7.92
N LEU A 230 9.75 16.78 -6.86
CA LEU A 230 10.37 16.30 -5.62
C LEU A 230 9.70 15.03 -5.07
N VAL A 231 8.36 14.96 -5.10
CA VAL A 231 7.58 13.82 -4.58
C VAL A 231 7.87 12.48 -5.27
N ILE A 232 8.29 12.50 -6.54
CA ILE A 232 8.66 11.28 -7.29
C ILE A 232 10.16 11.16 -7.55
N ARG A 233 10.93 12.25 -7.38
CA ARG A 233 12.40 12.23 -7.44
C ARG A 233 13.01 11.60 -6.20
N ASP A 234 12.59 12.04 -5.02
CA ASP A 234 13.28 11.70 -3.76
C ASP A 234 12.68 10.46 -3.07
N VAL A 235 11.80 9.73 -3.77
CA VAL A 235 11.16 8.50 -3.28
C VAL A 235 11.97 7.26 -3.67
N SER A 236 12.07 6.31 -2.76
CA SER A 236 12.94 5.11 -2.87
C SER A 236 12.32 3.94 -3.63
N VAL A 237 11.04 4.04 -3.99
CA VAL A 237 10.23 2.98 -4.59
C VAL A 237 9.72 3.42 -5.97
N PRO A 238 9.28 2.50 -6.84
CA PRO A 238 8.67 2.89 -8.12
C PRO A 238 7.51 3.86 -7.90
N SER A 239 7.53 4.95 -8.66
CA SER A 239 6.73 6.14 -8.38
C SER A 239 6.17 6.79 -9.64
N VAL A 240 4.98 7.38 -9.52
CA VAL A 240 4.35 8.15 -10.59
C VAL A 240 3.59 9.34 -10.00
N LEU A 241 3.58 10.46 -10.71
CA LEU A 241 2.70 11.60 -10.45
C LEU A 241 1.69 11.68 -11.60
N LEU A 242 0.41 11.78 -11.28
CA LEU A 242 -0.68 11.83 -12.25
C LEU A 242 -1.26 13.24 -12.28
N GLU A 243 -1.13 13.92 -13.41
CA GLU A 243 -1.89 15.12 -13.72
C GLU A 243 -3.16 14.72 -14.47
N MET A 244 -4.30 14.75 -13.79
CA MET A 244 -5.53 14.08 -14.24
C MET A 244 -6.50 15.03 -14.97
N GLY A 245 -5.99 15.98 -15.73
CA GLY A 245 -6.76 17.09 -16.33
C GLY A 245 -6.28 18.46 -15.85
N TYR A 246 -6.64 19.52 -16.58
CA TYR A 246 -6.33 20.90 -16.24
C TYR A 246 -7.43 21.53 -15.37
N ILE A 247 -7.11 21.95 -14.14
CA ILE A 247 -8.12 22.47 -13.21
C ILE A 247 -8.69 23.83 -13.63
N ASN A 248 -7.90 24.63 -14.37
CA ASN A 248 -8.27 25.95 -14.87
C ASN A 248 -8.69 25.94 -16.37
N ASP A 249 -9.01 24.76 -16.88
CA ASP A 249 -9.80 24.58 -18.09
C ASP A 249 -11.25 24.22 -17.71
N ASP A 250 -12.22 24.97 -18.25
CA ASP A 250 -13.62 24.84 -17.86
C ASP A 250 -14.24 23.49 -18.28
N ASP A 251 -13.75 22.86 -19.35
CA ASP A 251 -14.26 21.58 -19.84
C ASP A 251 -13.64 20.41 -19.07
N ASP A 252 -12.33 20.42 -18.84
CA ASP A 252 -11.66 19.48 -17.93
C ASP A 252 -12.26 19.61 -16.53
N PHE A 253 -12.45 20.83 -16.00
CA PHE A 253 -12.97 21.03 -14.65
C PHE A 253 -14.41 20.53 -14.47
N LYS A 254 -15.25 20.59 -15.52
CA LYS A 254 -16.59 19.95 -15.51
C LYS A 254 -16.48 18.45 -15.26
N LEU A 255 -15.46 17.79 -15.82
CA LEU A 255 -15.18 16.38 -15.61
C LEU A 255 -14.53 16.13 -14.24
N ILE A 256 -13.49 16.87 -13.88
CA ILE A 256 -12.75 16.74 -12.60
C ILE A 256 -13.71 16.78 -11.40
N LYS A 257 -14.69 17.70 -11.41
CA LYS A 257 -15.66 17.82 -10.30
C LYS A 257 -16.71 16.72 -10.28
N ASN A 258 -16.90 16.00 -11.38
CA ASN A 258 -17.90 14.94 -11.52
C ASN A 258 -17.46 13.66 -10.77
N PRO A 259 -18.28 13.15 -9.83
CA PRO A 259 -17.97 11.91 -9.12
C PRO A 259 -17.74 10.69 -10.02
N ASN A 260 -18.37 10.63 -11.19
CA ASN A 260 -18.19 9.52 -12.15
C ASN A 260 -16.82 9.56 -12.81
N TYR A 261 -16.30 10.74 -13.13
CA TYR A 261 -14.94 10.90 -13.64
C TYR A 261 -13.93 10.45 -12.59
N GLN A 262 -14.07 10.92 -11.35
CA GLN A 262 -13.21 10.51 -10.22
C GLN A 262 -13.25 8.98 -10.00
N GLN A 263 -14.43 8.36 -10.16
CA GLN A 263 -14.61 6.91 -10.04
C GLN A 263 -13.95 6.13 -11.17
N ARG A 264 -13.90 6.70 -12.37
CA ARG A 264 -13.25 6.15 -13.56
C ARG A 264 -11.73 6.24 -13.44
N VAL A 265 -11.19 7.43 -13.13
CA VAL A 265 -9.76 7.61 -12.83
C VAL A 265 -9.32 6.61 -11.76
N SER A 266 -10.06 6.53 -10.67
CA SER A 266 -9.79 5.58 -9.59
C SER A 266 -9.78 4.11 -10.04
N SER A 267 -10.73 3.71 -10.90
CA SER A 267 -10.78 2.37 -11.48
C SER A 267 -9.54 2.10 -12.33
N ASP A 268 -9.19 3.03 -13.21
CA ASP A 268 -8.16 2.83 -14.22
C ASP A 268 -6.75 2.89 -13.61
N VAL A 269 -6.53 3.73 -12.60
CA VAL A 269 -5.32 3.70 -11.77
C VAL A 269 -5.18 2.36 -11.06
N THR A 270 -6.25 1.84 -10.42
CA THR A 270 -6.21 0.52 -9.77
C THR A 270 -5.87 -0.60 -10.76
N LYS A 271 -6.45 -0.58 -11.98
CA LYS A 271 -6.13 -1.56 -13.03
C LYS A 271 -4.67 -1.47 -13.46
N GLY A 272 -4.15 -0.27 -13.72
CA GLY A 272 -2.77 -0.05 -14.11
C GLY A 272 -1.77 -0.51 -13.04
N ILE A 273 -2.05 -0.22 -11.77
CA ILE A 273 -1.25 -0.73 -10.63
C ILE A 273 -1.26 -2.26 -10.60
N ASN A 274 -2.43 -2.89 -10.72
CA ASN A 274 -2.54 -4.35 -10.70
C ASN A 274 -1.76 -4.99 -11.86
N GLN A 275 -1.88 -4.43 -13.07
CA GLN A 275 -1.13 -4.91 -14.24
C GLN A 275 0.38 -4.74 -14.06
N TYR A 276 0.83 -3.59 -13.56
CA TYR A 276 2.23 -3.38 -13.24
C TYR A 276 2.74 -4.41 -12.23
N ILE A 277 2.00 -4.63 -11.14
CA ILE A 277 2.41 -5.56 -10.09
C ILE A 277 2.55 -6.99 -10.63
N ASN A 278 1.54 -7.48 -11.35
CA ASN A 278 1.55 -8.85 -11.90
C ASN A 278 2.64 -9.09 -12.95
N LYS A 279 3.17 -8.02 -13.59
CA LYS A 279 4.24 -8.10 -14.58
C LYS A 279 5.65 -8.02 -13.97
N ASN A 280 5.79 -7.49 -12.75
CA ASN A 280 7.10 -7.10 -12.20
C ASN A 280 7.42 -7.72 -10.83
N TYR A 281 6.46 -8.41 -10.21
CA TYR A 281 6.60 -9.18 -8.98
C TYR A 281 5.98 -10.55 -9.18
#